data_AF-A0A7V4D731-F1
#
_entry.id   AF-A0A7V4D731-F1
#
_cell.length_a   1.000
_cell.length_b   1.000
_cell.length_c   1.000
_cell.angle_alpha   90.00
_cell.angle_beta   90.00
_cell.angle_gamma   90.00
#
_symmetry.space_group_name_H-M   'P 1'
#
loop_
_entity.id
_entity.type
_entity.pdbx_description
1 polymer ?
#
loop_
_entity_poly.entity_id
_entity_poly.type
_entity_poly.pdbx_seq_one_letter_code
_entity_poly.pdbx_strand_id
1 'polypeptide(L)'
;MDNIAKTLKKVFPFEIIGLVTVVLFINIYKYPDDIGFLSIYYNPYLFIIIFFTSFYGKKSGLLTFFIATILIASYSIISDLYCSTDILYATITTPSIYDHLSSLLFLSLIAIIILGEIRDNLGRIIQNQKNIIKELDEQTSKLKRELEAVSMVN
;
A
#
# COMPACT_ATOMS: atom_id res chain seq x y z
N MET A 1 0.84 -7.50 22.95
CA MET A 1 0.94 -7.45 21.47
C MET A 1 -0.18 -6.63 20.81
N ASP A 2 -1.41 -6.63 21.33
CA ASP A 2 -2.54 -5.88 20.73
C ASP A 2 -2.39 -4.36 20.69
N ASN A 3 -1.76 -3.74 21.70
CA ASN A 3 -1.51 -2.29 21.68
C ASN A 3 -0.51 -1.87 20.59
N ILE A 4 0.53 -2.68 20.33
CA ILE A 4 1.54 -2.38 19.30
C ILE A 4 0.91 -2.50 17.90
N ALA A 5 0.09 -3.52 17.66
CA ALA A 5 -0.63 -3.70 16.41
C ALA A 5 -1.66 -2.58 16.15
N LYS A 6 -2.34 -2.08 17.20
CA LYS A 6 -3.24 -0.92 17.10
C LYS A 6 -2.48 0.37 16.80
N THR A 7 -1.34 0.60 17.45
CA THR A 7 -0.50 1.77 17.20
C THR A 7 0.08 1.75 15.79
N LEU A 8 0.61 0.60 15.32
CA LEU A 8 1.11 0.45 13.95
C LEU A 8 0.01 0.74 12.91
N LYS A 9 -1.22 0.25 13.10
CA LYS A 9 -2.34 0.58 12.21
C LYS A 9 -2.70 2.07 12.20
N LYS A 10 -2.46 2.79 13.30
CA LYS A 10 -2.75 4.22 13.43
C LYS A 10 -1.66 5.09 12.79
N VAL A 11 -0.41 4.64 12.82
CA VAL A 11 0.74 5.34 12.22
C VAL A 11 0.86 5.08 10.72
N PHE A 12 0.35 3.93 10.25
CA PHE A 12 0.42 3.49 8.86
C PHE A 12 0.02 4.53 7.79
N PRO A 13 -1.10 5.30 7.92
CA PRO A 13 -1.43 6.33 6.93
C PRO A 13 -0.40 7.46 6.88
N PHE A 14 0.23 7.80 8.02
CA PHE A 14 1.26 8.83 8.10
C PHE A 14 2.57 8.37 7.45
N GLU A 15 2.89 7.07 7.53
CA GLU A 15 4.05 6.49 6.81
C GLU A 15 3.87 6.62 5.30
N ILE A 16 2.68 6.30 4.78
CA ILE A 16 2.36 6.46 3.36
C ILE A 16 2.49 7.91 2.93
N ILE A 17 1.84 8.83 3.66
CA ILE A 17 1.91 10.27 3.35
C ILE A 17 3.36 10.75 3.36
N GLY A 18 4.13 10.42 4.40
CA GLY A 18 5.52 10.83 4.55
C GLY A 18 6.39 10.32 3.40
N LEU A 19 6.28 9.04 3.05
CA LEU A 19 7.11 8.42 2.01
C LEU A 19 6.75 8.94 0.62
N VAL A 20 5.46 9.10 0.31
CA VAL A 20 5.00 9.71 -0.95
C VAL A 20 5.45 11.17 -1.05
N THR A 21 5.40 11.91 0.06
CA THR A 21 5.85 13.32 0.11
C THR A 21 7.35 13.44 -0.10
N VAL A 22 8.15 12.58 0.54
CA VAL A 22 9.61 12.54 0.33
C VAL A 22 9.93 12.25 -1.13
N VAL A 23 9.26 11.28 -1.74
CA VAL A 23 9.44 10.98 -3.16
C VAL A 23 9.03 12.14 -4.04
N LEU A 24 7.94 12.85 -3.72
CA LEU A 24 7.56 14.07 -4.42
C LEU A 24 8.66 15.14 -4.37
N PHE A 25 9.23 15.42 -3.19
CA PHE A 25 10.32 16.38 -3.07
C PHE A 25 11.57 15.97 -3.86
N ILE A 26 11.97 14.70 -3.78
CA ILE A 26 13.11 14.19 -4.54
C ILE A 26 12.86 14.34 -6.05
N ASN A 27 11.64 14.05 -6.49
CA ASN A 27 11.25 14.11 -7.89
C ASN A 27 11.29 15.55 -8.41
N ILE A 28 10.70 16.50 -7.68
CA ILE A 28 10.75 17.93 -8.03
C ILE A 28 12.20 18.44 -8.07
N TYR A 29 13.04 18.04 -7.12
CA TYR A 29 14.42 18.51 -7.06
C TYR A 29 15.30 17.94 -8.18
N LYS A 30 15.14 16.65 -8.51
CA LYS A 30 15.94 15.99 -9.55
C LYS A 30 15.41 16.21 -10.97
N TYR A 31 14.11 16.33 -11.11
CA TYR A 31 13.40 16.38 -12.39
C TYR A 31 12.38 17.52 -12.36
N PRO A 32 12.84 18.78 -12.38
CA PRO A 32 11.97 19.95 -12.28
C PRO A 32 11.01 20.09 -13.47
N ASP A 33 11.44 19.64 -14.66
CA ASP A 33 10.65 19.70 -15.89
C ASP A 33 9.75 18.46 -16.07
N ASP A 34 9.91 17.45 -15.20
CA ASP A 34 9.27 16.16 -15.35
C ASP A 34 8.86 15.57 -14.00
N ILE A 35 7.61 15.82 -13.61
CA ILE A 35 7.02 15.21 -12.43
C ILE A 35 6.78 13.74 -12.77
N GLY A 36 7.74 12.87 -12.44
CA GLY A 36 7.81 11.42 -12.75
C GLY A 36 6.57 10.52 -12.54
N PHE A 37 5.42 11.04 -12.09
CA PHE A 37 4.14 10.35 -12.30
C PHE A 37 3.62 10.45 -13.73
N LEU A 38 3.98 11.53 -14.45
CA LEU A 38 3.59 11.81 -15.84
C LEU A 38 4.60 11.30 -16.86
N SER A 39 5.75 10.81 -16.40
CA SER A 39 6.86 10.36 -17.24
C SER A 39 7.07 8.87 -17.28
N ILE A 40 7.52 8.44 -18.45
CA ILE A 40 7.59 7.05 -18.90
C ILE A 40 8.82 6.34 -18.33
N TYR A 41 9.91 7.07 -18.05
CA TYR A 41 11.21 6.44 -17.79
C TYR A 41 11.35 5.94 -16.34
N TYR A 42 10.78 6.64 -15.36
CA TYR A 42 10.79 6.22 -13.96
C TYR A 42 9.56 6.75 -13.21
N ASN A 43 8.65 5.85 -12.81
CA ASN A 43 7.52 6.20 -11.94
C ASN A 43 7.78 5.74 -10.49
N PRO A 44 8.40 6.57 -9.64
CA PRO A 44 8.72 6.19 -8.27
C PRO A 44 7.46 5.96 -7.42
N TYR A 45 6.33 6.56 -7.80
CA TYR A 45 5.06 6.37 -7.09
C TYR A 45 4.46 4.99 -7.34
N LEU A 46 4.56 4.47 -8.57
CA LEU A 46 4.15 3.11 -8.89
C LEU A 46 4.91 2.09 -8.03
N PHE A 47 6.21 2.30 -7.82
CA PHE A 47 7.01 1.46 -6.93
C PHE A 47 6.48 1.48 -5.49
N ILE A 48 6.17 2.67 -4.95
CA ILE A 48 5.58 2.80 -3.61
C ILE A 48 4.23 2.09 -3.54
N ILE A 49 3.37 2.27 -4.55
CA ILE A 49 2.05 1.63 -4.62
C ILE A 49 2.20 0.11 -4.60
N ILE A 50 3.09 -0.46 -5.43
CA ILE A 50 3.36 -1.90 -5.48
C ILE A 50 3.88 -2.37 -4.13
N PHE A 51 4.84 -1.67 -3.53
CA PHE A 51 5.40 -2.01 -2.23
C PHE A 51 4.31 -2.09 -1.15
N PHE A 52 3.52 -1.03 -0.96
CA PHE A 52 2.48 -1.03 0.07
C PHE A 52 1.37 -2.05 -0.22
N THR A 53 1.05 -2.29 -1.50
CA THR A 53 0.10 -3.35 -1.89
C THR A 53 0.62 -4.72 -1.48
N SER A 54 1.85 -5.07 -1.85
CA SER A 54 2.42 -6.40 -1.60
C SER A 54 2.56 -6.72 -0.11
N PHE A 55 2.92 -5.72 0.71
CA PHE A 55 3.15 -5.95 2.14
C PHE A 55 1.88 -5.83 2.99
N TYR A 56 1.00 -4.89 2.64
CA TYR A 56 -0.15 -4.51 3.48
C TYR A 56 -1.51 -4.75 2.83
N GLY A 57 -1.54 -5.33 1.63
CA GLY A 57 -2.75 -5.78 0.97
C GLY A 57 -3.45 -4.71 0.13
N LYS A 58 -4.62 -5.09 -0.42
CA LYS A 58 -5.33 -4.31 -1.44
C LYS A 58 -5.74 -2.92 -0.95
N LYS A 59 -6.30 -2.83 0.26
CA LYS A 59 -6.77 -1.56 0.84
C LYS A 59 -5.65 -0.54 0.98
N SER A 60 -4.47 -1.00 1.37
CA SER A 60 -3.28 -0.19 1.56
C SER A 60 -2.71 0.32 0.24
N GLY A 61 -2.71 -0.56 -0.78
CA GLY A 61 -2.38 -0.19 -2.16
C GLY A 61 -3.27 0.92 -2.69
N LEU A 62 -4.60 0.76 -2.55
CA LEU A 62 -5.57 1.77 -2.96
C LEU A 62 -5.37 3.10 -2.22
N LEU A 63 -5.17 3.07 -0.90
CA LEU A 63 -4.92 4.27 -0.11
C LEU A 63 -3.68 5.02 -0.60
N THR A 64 -2.59 4.29 -0.83
CA THR A 64 -1.32 4.81 -1.35
C THR A 64 -1.50 5.47 -2.71
N PHE A 65 -2.24 4.82 -3.60
CA PHE A 65 -2.57 5.35 -4.92
C PHE A 65 -3.35 6.66 -4.84
N PHE A 66 -4.39 6.73 -4.00
CA PHE A 66 -5.17 7.96 -3.83
C PHE A 66 -4.33 9.09 -3.23
N ILE A 67 -3.52 8.80 -2.20
CA ILE A 67 -2.65 9.81 -1.57
C ILE A 67 -1.63 10.36 -2.57
N ALA A 68 -0.98 9.49 -3.36
CA ALA A 68 -0.06 9.91 -4.41
C ALA A 68 -0.77 10.79 -5.45
N THR A 69 -1.91 10.35 -5.95
CA THR A 69 -2.70 11.10 -6.94
C THR A 69 -3.09 12.48 -6.42
N ILE A 70 -3.59 12.57 -5.19
CA ILE A 70 -4.00 13.85 -4.58
C ILE A 70 -2.80 14.77 -4.40
N LEU A 71 -1.66 14.27 -3.90
CA LEU A 71 -0.47 15.08 -3.68
C LEU A 71 0.11 15.62 -5.00
N ILE A 72 0.17 14.78 -6.02
CA ILE A 72 0.66 15.18 -7.35
C ILE A 72 -0.28 16.20 -7.98
N ALA A 73 -1.59 15.93 -7.98
CA ALA A 73 -2.57 16.87 -8.50
C ALA A 73 -2.54 18.22 -7.77
N SER A 74 -2.41 18.19 -6.43
CA SER A 74 -2.28 19.41 -5.63
C SER A 74 -1.04 20.19 -6.00
N TYR A 75 0.10 19.50 -6.19
CA TYR A 75 1.33 20.15 -6.64
C TYR A 75 1.18 20.77 -8.02
N SER A 76 0.61 20.06 -9.00
CA SER A 76 0.36 20.61 -10.35
C SER A 76 -0.52 21.86 -10.31
N ILE A 77 -1.61 21.85 -9.52
CA ILE A 77 -2.50 23.01 -9.38
C ILE A 77 -1.76 24.19 -8.73
N ILE A 78 -1.03 23.96 -7.63
CA ILE A 78 -0.30 25.02 -6.93
C ILE A 78 0.81 25.59 -7.82
N SER A 79 1.54 24.74 -8.52
CA SER A 79 2.60 25.14 -9.44
C SER A 79 2.05 26.04 -10.56
N ASP A 80 0.95 25.65 -11.19
CA ASP A 80 0.36 26.45 -12.28
C ASP A 80 -0.20 27.79 -11.77
N LEU A 81 -0.80 27.81 -10.57
CA LEU A 81 -1.34 29.04 -9.97
C LEU A 81 -0.26 30.03 -9.52
N TYR A 82 0.85 29.55 -8.94
CA TYR A 82 1.82 30.40 -8.23
C TYR A 82 3.18 30.51 -8.92
N CYS A 83 3.54 29.54 -9.76
CA CYS A 83 4.84 29.48 -10.44
C CYS A 83 4.74 29.69 -11.95
N SER A 84 3.54 30.03 -12.47
CA SER A 84 3.28 30.24 -13.90
C SER A 84 3.73 29.07 -14.77
N THR A 85 3.57 27.85 -14.26
CA THR A 85 3.76 26.63 -15.05
C THR A 85 2.48 26.28 -15.82
N ASP A 86 2.62 25.55 -16.93
CA ASP A 86 1.49 25.08 -17.76
C ASP A 86 1.28 23.56 -17.64
N ILE A 87 1.58 22.98 -16.48
CA ILE A 87 1.69 21.52 -16.30
C ILE A 87 0.33 20.85 -16.45
N LEU A 88 -0.71 21.40 -15.83
CA LEU A 88 -2.06 20.87 -15.88
C LEU A 88 -2.66 21.02 -17.28
N TYR A 89 -2.44 22.17 -17.92
CA TYR A 89 -2.88 22.41 -19.29
C TYR A 89 -2.19 21.45 -20.27
N ALA A 90 -0.87 21.30 -20.20
CA ALA A 90 -0.12 20.38 -21.04
C ALA A 90 -0.55 18.91 -20.83
N THR A 91 -0.82 18.52 -19.58
CA THR A 91 -1.26 17.16 -19.25
C THR A 91 -2.63 16.82 -19.85
N ILE A 92 -3.57 17.78 -19.88
CA ILE A 92 -4.93 17.55 -20.40
C ILE A 92 -4.97 17.64 -21.93
N THR A 93 -4.20 18.54 -22.52
CA THR A 93 -4.31 18.87 -23.95
C THR A 93 -3.38 18.06 -24.84
N THR A 94 -2.35 17.42 -24.28
CA THR A 94 -1.39 16.60 -25.04
C THR A 94 -1.83 15.14 -25.07
N PRO A 95 -2.24 14.58 -26.23
CA PRO A 95 -2.79 13.22 -26.30
C PRO A 95 -1.82 12.13 -25.84
N SER A 96 -0.52 12.27 -26.12
CA SER A 96 0.48 11.30 -25.67
C SER A 96 0.56 11.23 -24.15
N ILE A 97 0.54 12.38 -23.47
CA ILE A 97 0.57 12.44 -22.00
C ILE A 97 -0.70 11.78 -21.42
N TYR A 98 -1.86 12.01 -22.03
CA TYR A 98 -3.11 11.36 -21.64
C TYR A 98 -3.04 9.83 -21.75
N ASP A 99 -2.60 9.31 -22.90
CA ASP A 99 -2.47 7.87 -23.12
C ASP A 99 -1.50 7.23 -22.10
N HIS A 100 -0.38 7.90 -21.82
CA HIS A 100 0.58 7.45 -20.82
C HIS A 100 0.02 7.45 -19.40
N LEU A 101 -0.66 8.53 -19.01
CA LEU A 101 -1.31 8.62 -17.70
C LEU A 101 -2.35 7.50 -17.55
N SER A 102 -3.19 7.28 -18.57
CA SER A 102 -4.20 6.22 -18.54
C SER A 102 -3.57 4.83 -18.37
N SER A 103 -2.46 4.56 -19.06
CA SER A 103 -1.71 3.30 -18.96
C SER A 103 -1.13 3.10 -17.56
N LEU A 104 -0.54 4.14 -16.97
CA LEU A 104 0.03 4.10 -15.63
C LEU A 104 -1.03 3.90 -14.55
N LEU A 105 -2.17 4.58 -14.66
CA LEU A 105 -3.31 4.39 -13.76
C LEU A 105 -3.83 2.96 -13.86
N PHE A 106 -3.99 2.45 -15.08
CA PHE A 106 -4.45 1.09 -15.33
C PHE A 106 -3.48 0.04 -14.75
N LEU A 107 -2.19 0.19 -15.00
CA LEU A 107 -1.15 -0.71 -14.48
C LEU A 107 -1.11 -0.68 -12.95
N SER A 108 -1.20 0.51 -12.34
CA SER A 108 -1.26 0.68 -10.89
C SER A 108 -2.47 -0.05 -10.30
N LEU A 109 -3.66 0.12 -10.89
CA LEU A 109 -4.89 -0.52 -10.41
C LEU A 109 -4.83 -2.04 -10.55
N ILE A 110 -4.35 -2.56 -11.68
CA ILE A 110 -4.16 -4.00 -11.87
C ILE A 110 -3.18 -4.56 -10.85
N ALA A 111 -2.04 -3.90 -10.65
CA ALA A 111 -1.05 -4.33 -9.67
C ALA A 111 -1.65 -4.36 -8.26
N ILE A 112 -2.42 -3.32 -7.89
CA ILE A 112 -3.14 -3.25 -6.62
C ILE A 112 -4.11 -4.42 -6.45
N ILE A 113 -4.89 -4.74 -7.47
CA ILE A 113 -5.89 -5.82 -7.42
C ILE A 113 -5.21 -7.17 -7.29
N ILE A 114 -4.26 -7.48 -8.18
CA ILE A 114 -3.61 -8.80 -8.24
C ILE A 114 -2.77 -9.03 -6.99
N LEU A 115 -1.81 -8.15 -6.71
CA LEU A 115 -0.90 -8.33 -5.57
C LEU A 115 -1.65 -8.18 -4.25
N GLY A 116 -2.64 -7.28 -4.21
CA GLY A 116 -3.45 -7.06 -3.03
C GLY A 116 -4.28 -8.27 -2.66
N GLU A 117 -4.93 -8.94 -3.64
CA GLU A 117 -5.69 -10.16 -3.36
C GLU A 117 -4.80 -11.33 -2.99
N ILE A 118 -3.65 -11.50 -3.65
CA ILE A 118 -2.68 -12.53 -3.25
C ILE A 118 -2.30 -12.33 -1.78
N ARG A 119 -1.94 -11.09 -1.40
CA ARG A 119 -1.55 -10.76 -0.02
C ARG A 119 -2.69 -10.99 0.97
N ASP A 120 -3.89 -10.52 0.66
CA ASP A 120 -5.06 -10.64 1.53
C ASP A 120 -5.45 -12.12 1.73
N ASN A 121 -5.41 -12.92 0.66
CA ASN A 121 -5.68 -14.35 0.74
C ASN A 121 -4.63 -15.10 1.58
N LEU A 122 -3.34 -14.84 1.35
CA LEU A 122 -2.26 -15.40 2.18
C LEU A 122 -2.41 -15.01 3.65
N GLY A 123 -2.79 -13.75 3.92
CA GLY A 123 -3.07 -13.27 5.27
C GLY A 123 -4.19 -14.05 5.95
N ARG A 124 -5.28 -14.36 5.23
CA ARG A 124 -6.39 -15.18 5.75
C ARG A 124 -5.96 -16.61 6.04
N ILE A 125 -5.20 -17.23 5.14
CA ILE A 125 -4.68 -18.60 5.33
C ILE A 125 -3.81 -18.67 6.59
N ILE A 126 -2.88 -17.73 6.75
CA ILE A 126 -2.00 -17.66 7.94
C ILE A 126 -2.83 -17.49 9.21
N GLN A 127 -3.86 -16.65 9.19
CA GLN A 127 -4.71 -16.44 10.36
C GLN A 127 -5.51 -17.70 10.72
N ASN A 128 -6.03 -18.40 9.72
CA ASN A 128 -6.74 -19.66 9.93
C ASN A 128 -5.80 -20.73 10.50
N GLN A 129 -4.57 -20.84 10.00
CA GLN A 129 -3.57 -21.75 10.54
C GLN A 129 -3.24 -21.43 12.01
N LYS A 130 -3.10 -20.16 12.38
CA LYS A 130 -2.90 -19.75 13.78
C LYS A 130 -4.05 -20.17 14.68
N ASN A 131 -5.29 -20.02 14.20
CA ASN A 131 -6.47 -20.42 14.97
C ASN A 131 -6.51 -21.94 15.17
N ILE A 132 -6.21 -22.73 14.13
CA ILE A 132 -6.16 -24.20 14.20
C ILE A 132 -5.07 -24.66 15.18
N ILE A 133 -3.87 -24.06 15.12
CA ILE A 133 -2.77 -24.39 16.05
C ILE A 133 -3.19 -24.11 17.50
N LYS A 134 -3.86 -22.98 17.75
CA LYS A 134 -4.35 -22.64 19.08
C LYS A 134 -5.39 -23.65 19.59
N GLU A 135 -6.31 -24.08 18.74
CA GLU A 135 -7.32 -25.08 19.09
C GLU A 135 -6.68 -26.45 19.39
N LEU A 136 -5.70 -26.87 18.59
CA LEU A 136 -4.94 -28.11 18.84
C LEU A 136 -4.15 -28.05 20.16
N ASP A 137 -3.56 -26.91 20.49
CA ASP A 137 -2.85 -26.71 21.75
C ASP A 137 -3.80 -26.81 22.95
N GLU A 138 -4.99 -26.20 22.85
CA GLU A 138 -6.05 -26.31 23.85
C GLU A 138 -6.53 -27.77 24.01
N GLN A 139 -6.74 -28.51 22.92
CA GLN A 139 -7.13 -29.92 22.97
C GLN A 139 -6.05 -30.81 23.59
N THR A 140 -4.79 -30.60 23.22
CA THR A 140 -3.64 -31.34 23.77
C THR A 140 -3.51 -31.08 25.28
N SER A 141 -3.71 -29.83 25.71
CA SER A 141 -3.68 -29.47 27.12
C SER A 141 -4.80 -30.15 27.93
N LYS A 142 -6.00 -30.28 27.36
CA LYS A 142 -7.13 -30.99 27.98
C LYS A 142 -6.85 -32.48 28.08
N LEU A 143 -6.43 -33.11 26.99
CA LEU A 143 -6.13 -34.53 26.95
C LEU A 143 -5.04 -34.92 27.97
N LYS A 144 -4.00 -34.09 28.10
CA LYS A 144 -2.95 -34.30 29.10
C LYS A 144 -3.50 -34.30 30.53
N ARG A 145 -4.39 -33.35 30.86
CA ARG A 145 -5.04 -33.28 32.18
C ARG A 145 -5.93 -34.49 32.45
N GLU A 146 -6.68 -34.94 31.44
CA GLU A 146 -7.51 -36.14 31.56
C GLU A 146 -6.66 -37.39 31.78
N LEU A 147 -5.54 -37.53 31.07
CA LEU A 147 -4.62 -38.64 31.22
C LEU A 147 -3.96 -38.66 32.61
N GLU A 148 -3.53 -37.50 33.11
CA GLU A 148 -3.01 -37.33 34.47
C GLU A 148 -4.06 -37.73 35.51
N ALA A 149 -5.32 -37.27 35.35
CA ALA A 149 -6.41 -37.63 36.26
C ALA A 149 -6.68 -39.14 36.28
N VAL A 150 -6.72 -39.79 35.11
CA VAL A 150 -6.89 -41.25 35.03
C VAL A 150 -5.70 -42.00 35.67
N SER A 151 -4.47 -41.50 35.47
CA SER A 151 -3.27 -42.10 36.07
C SER A 151 -3.19 -41.97 37.59
N MET A 152 -3.90 -41.02 38.20
CA MET A 152 -3.97 -40.88 39.67
C MET A 152 -5.01 -41.79 40.31
N VAL A 153 -5.94 -42.34 39.52
CA VAL A 153 -7.04 -43.19 40.00
C VAL A 153 -6.70 -44.68 39.90
N ASN A 154 -5.78 -45.06 39.00
CA ASN A 154 -5.21 -46.41 38.88
C ASN A 154 -3.91 -46.55 39.66
#